data_AF-A0A1M4E089-F1
#
_entry.id   AF-A0A1M4E089-F1
#
_cell.length_a   1.000
_cell.length_b   1.000
_cell.length_c   1.000
_cell.angle_alpha   90.00
_cell.angle_beta   90.00
_cell.angle_gamma   90.00
#
_symmetry.space_group_name_H-M   'P 1'
#
loop_
_entity.id
_entity.type
_entity.pdbx_description
1 polymer ?
#
loop_
_entity_poly.entity_id
_entity_poly.type
_entity_poly.pdbx_seq_one_letter_code
_entity_poly.pdbx_strand_id
1 'polypeptide(L)' 'MSRKIAGFLIVLGAFMIFEWVNLGFNLADGHPTSFYVVHGVLIVVNVVLGAVLAVIGWRGWRRSGVG' A
#
# COMPACT_ATOMS: atom_id res chain seq x y z
N MET A 1 14.42 -13.20 6.51
CA MET A 1 14.27 -11.95 5.73
C MET A 1 15.44 -11.04 6.04
N SER A 2 16.20 -10.59 5.05
CA SER A 2 17.29 -9.64 5.29
C SER A 2 16.73 -8.25 5.64
N ARG A 3 17.53 -7.42 6.34
CA ARG A 3 17.12 -6.03 6.64
C ARG A 3 16.80 -5.26 5.36
N LYS A 4 17.56 -5.47 4.27
CA LYS A 4 17.30 -4.85 2.96
C LYS A 4 15.88 -5.16 2.45
N ILE A 5 15.47 -6.43 2.47
CA ILE A 5 14.12 -6.84 2.03
C ILE A 5 13.05 -6.27 2.96
N ALA A 6 13.28 -6.30 4.28
CA ALA A 6 12.34 -5.74 5.24
C ALA A 6 12.13 -4.23 5.03
N GLY A 7 13.21 -3.48 4.81
CA GLY A 7 13.15 -2.05 4.48
C GLY A 7 12.42 -1.80 3.16
N PHE A 8 12.72 -2.60 2.13
CA PHE A 8 12.02 -2.52 0.85
C PHE A 8 10.51 -2.72 1.01
N LEU A 9 10.06 -3.73 1.76
CA LEU A 9 8.64 -3.98 1.98
C LEU A 9 7.92 -2.85 2.73
N ILE A 10 8.61 -2.21 3.68
CA ILE A 10 8.07 -1.03 4.39
C ILE A 10 7.90 0.14 3.42
N VAL A 11 8.94 0.47 2.66
CA VAL A 11 8.90 1.58 1.70
C VAL A 11 7.87 1.32 0.60
N LEU A 12 7.83 0.11 0.04
CA LEU A 12 6.85 -0.29 -0.96
C LEU A 12 5.42 -0.19 -0.41
N GLY A 13 5.18 -0.72 0.79
CA GLY A 13 3.87 -0.64 1.43
C GLY A 13 3.41 0.81 1.66
N ALA A 14 4.32 1.68 2.13
CA ALA A 14 4.04 3.10 2.30
C ALA A 14 3.78 3.81 0.96
N PHE A 15 4.57 3.52 -0.07
CA PHE A 15 4.40 4.07 -1.41
C PHE A 15 3.06 3.67 -2.02
N MET A 16 2.67 2.38 -1.92
CA MET A 16 1.36 1.93 -2.37
C MET A 16 0.24 2.71 -1.68
N ILE A 17 0.27 2.82 -0.34
CA ILE A 17 -0.77 3.56 0.38
C ILE A 17 -0.84 5.01 -0.13
N PHE A 18 0.31 5.67 -0.28
CA PHE A 18 0.38 7.05 -0.75
C PHE A 18 -0.21 7.23 -2.15
N GLU A 19 0.22 6.41 -3.12
CA GLU A 19 -0.24 6.51 -4.51
C GLU A 19 -1.74 6.28 -4.64
N TRP A 20 -2.26 5.24 -4.00
CA TRP A 20 -3.68 4.88 -4.12
C TRP A 20 -4.60 5.86 -3.38
N VAL A 21 -4.15 6.41 -2.24
CA VAL A 21 -4.88 7.50 -1.57
C VAL A 21 -4.84 8.76 -2.44
N ASN A 22 -3.69 9.09 -3.03
CA ASN A 22 -3.57 10.22 -3.94
C ASN A 22 -4.48 10.07 -5.16
N LEU A 23 -4.54 8.87 -5.78
CA LEU A 23 -5.48 8.57 -6.86
C LEU A 23 -6.93 8.82 -6.40
N GLY A 24 -7.29 8.38 -5.19
CA GLY A 24 -8.59 8.61 -4.57
C GLY A 24 -9.02 10.07 -4.53
N PHE A 25 -8.10 10.97 -4.20
CA PHE A 25 -8.36 12.43 -4.20
C PHE A 25 -8.32 13.07 -5.59
N ASN A 26 -7.69 12.42 -6.56
CA ASN A 26 -7.49 12.95 -7.91
C ASN A 26 -8.33 12.22 -8.97
N LEU A 27 -9.39 11.49 -8.57
CA LEU A 27 -10.37 10.99 -9.54
C LEU A 27 -11.07 12.18 -10.22
N ALA A 28 -11.04 12.19 -11.54
CA ALA A 28 -11.77 13.18 -12.31
C ALA A 28 -13.29 12.95 -12.22
N ASP A 29 -14.03 14.04 -12.23
CA ASP A 29 -15.49 14.00 -12.35
C ASP A 29 -15.92 13.73 -13.80
N GLY A 30 -17.19 13.34 -13.98
CA GLY A 30 -17.80 13.16 -15.31
C GLY A 30 -17.74 11.74 -15.87
N HIS A 31 -17.41 10.74 -15.06
CA HIS A 31 -17.40 9.33 -15.47
C HIS A 31 -18.69 8.58 -15.07
N PRO A 32 -18.99 7.41 -15.68
CA PRO A 32 -20.10 6.56 -15.24
C PRO A 32 -19.89 6.03 -13.81
N THR A 33 -20.97 5.75 -13.06
CA THR A 33 -20.89 5.20 -11.69
C THR A 33 -20.01 3.95 -11.59
N SER A 34 -20.04 3.06 -12.60
CA SER A 34 -19.19 1.86 -12.63
C SER A 34 -17.70 2.16 -12.61
N PHE A 35 -17.27 3.28 -13.20
CA PHE A 35 -15.87 3.73 -13.14
C PHE A 35 -15.44 3.99 -11.69
N TYR A 36 -16.24 4.75 -10.94
CA TYR A 36 -15.95 5.07 -9.55
C TYR A 36 -16.01 3.84 -8.64
N VAL A 37 -16.94 2.91 -8.89
CA VAL A 37 -17.02 1.66 -8.12
C VAL A 37 -15.76 0.81 -8.31
N VAL A 38 -15.32 0.61 -9.55
CA VAL A 38 -14.11 -0.18 -9.84
C VAL A 38 -12.88 0.46 -9.22
N HIS A 39 -12.69 1.77 -9.41
CA HIS A 39 -11.53 2.47 -8.85
C HIS A 39 -11.58 2.50 -7.32
N GLY A 40 -12.75 2.70 -6.72
CA GLY A 40 -12.93 2.63 -5.28
C GLY A 40 -12.50 1.27 -4.71
N VAL A 41 -12.92 0.17 -5.34
CA VAL A 41 -12.48 -1.20 -4.95
C VAL A 41 -10.96 -1.34 -5.11
N LEU A 42 -10.40 -0.91 -6.24
CA LEU A 42 -8.95 -1.00 -6.49
C LEU A 42 -8.15 -0.22 -5.44
N ILE A 43 -8.58 0.99 -5.08
CA ILE A 43 -7.95 1.82 -4.04
C ILE A 43 -7.98 1.09 -2.70
N VAL A 44 -9.16 0.63 -2.26
CA VAL A 44 -9.31 -0.03 -0.95
C VAL A 44 -8.44 -1.28 -0.87
N VAL A 45 -8.49 -2.14 -1.89
CA VAL A 45 -7.70 -3.39 -1.91
C VAL A 45 -6.21 -3.08 -1.86
N ASN A 46 -5.72 -2.13 -2.65
CA ASN A 46 -4.29 -1.81 -2.69
C ASN A 46 -3.80 -1.11 -1.41
N VAL A 47 -4.60 -0.26 -0.78
CA VAL A 47 -4.27 0.32 0.53
C VAL A 47 -4.14 -0.78 1.58
N VAL A 48 -5.05 -1.76 1.59
CA VAL A 48 -4.98 -2.92 2.49
C VAL A 48 -3.73 -3.77 2.22
N LEU A 49 -3.43 -4.05 0.95
CA LEU A 49 -2.22 -4.79 0.57
C LEU A 49 -0.95 -4.04 0.98
N GLY A 50 -0.88 -2.73 0.74
CA GLY A 50 0.22 -1.87 1.17
C GLY A 50 0.43 -1.91 2.69
N ALA A 51 -0.66 -1.84 3.47
CA ALA A 51 -0.61 -1.96 4.91
C ALA A 51 -0.10 -3.34 5.37
N VAL A 52 -0.57 -4.42 4.74
CA VAL A 52 -0.10 -5.79 5.02
C VAL A 52 1.41 -5.91 4.73
N LEU A 53 1.88 -5.42 3.58
CA LEU A 53 3.30 -5.44 3.23
C LEU A 53 4.15 -4.64 4.22
N ALA A 54 3.70 -3.45 4.61
CA ALA A 54 4.38 -2.63 5.60
C ALA A 54 4.46 -3.33 6.98
N VAL A 55 3.36 -3.99 7.41
CA VAL A 55 3.34 -4.78 8.66
C VAL A 55 4.28 -5.98 8.59
N ILE A 56 4.33 -6.71 7.47
CA ILE A 56 5.25 -7.83 7.27
C ILE A 56 6.70 -7.33 7.29
N GLY A 57 7.00 -6.25 6.56
CA GLY A 57 8.32 -5.62 6.55
C GLY A 57 8.74 -5.17 7.95
N TRP A 58 7.86 -4.50 8.69
CA TRP A 58 8.10 -4.08 10.07
C TRP A 58 8.38 -5.24 11.02
N ARG A 59 7.60 -6.32 10.93
CA ARG A 59 7.82 -7.55 11.70
C ARG A 59 9.15 -8.21 11.34
N GLY A 60 9.52 -8.23 10.06
CA GLY A 60 10.81 -8.73 9.59
C GLY A 60 11.97 -7.91 10.12
N TRP A 61 11.86 -6.58 10.08
CA TRP A 61 12.89 -5.65 10.55
C TRP A 61 13.17 -5.81 12.04
N ARG A 62 12.12 -5.91 12.88
CA ARG A 62 12.26 -6.10 14.33
C ARG A 62 12.95 -7.42 14.70
N ARG A 63 12.64 -8.50 13.99
CA ARG A 63 13.27 -9.82 14.26
C ARG A 63 14.74 -9.87 13.83
N SER A 64 15.10 -9.13 12.79
CA SER A 64 16.49 -9.04 12.33
C SER A 64 17.38 -8.11 13.18
N GLY A 65 16.82 -7.43 14.18
CA GLY A 65 17.55 -6.62 15.17
C GLY A 65 17.82 -7.31 16.51
N VAL A 66 17.38 -8.57 16.68
CA VAL A 66 17.60 -9.42 17.88
C VAL A 66 18.64 -10.52 17.57
N GLY A 67 19.56 -10.25 16.63
CA GLY A 67 20.65 -11.15 16.27
C GLY A 67 21.99 -10.63 16.76
#